data_AF-A0A9P1K1L5-F1
#
_entry.id   AF-A0A9P1K1L5-F1
#
_cell.length_a   1.000
_cell.length_b   1.000
_cell.length_c   1.000
_cell.angle_alpha   90.00
_cell.angle_beta   90.00
_cell.angle_gamma   90.00
#
_symmetry.space_group_name_H-M   'P 1'
#
loop_
_entity.id
_entity.type
_entity.pdbx_description
1 polymer ?
#
loop_
_entity_poly.entity_id
_entity_poly.type
_entity_poly.pdbx_seq_one_letter_code
_entity_poly.pdbx_strand_id
1 'polypeptide(L)'
;MEVITGDVGRRTWSPEEKERILAEAAVPGAVVSEVARRHGLRPQQVFGWRREARAANRFQEEGLVFAPVVLDTKPPPAAPKELPAL
;
A
#
# COMPACT_ATOMS: atom_id res chain seq x y z
N MET A 1 27.46 12.44 -15.20
CA MET A 1 27.19 11.02 -15.51
C MET A 1 27.64 10.24 -14.29
N GLU A 2 26.74 10.01 -13.34
CA GLU A 2 27.10 9.29 -12.12
C GLU A 2 26.11 8.16 -11.85
N VAL A 3 26.72 7.03 -11.54
CA VAL A 3 26.22 5.67 -11.62
C VAL A 3 25.44 5.37 -10.34
N ILE A 4 24.17 4.98 -10.46
CA ILE A 4 23.49 4.25 -9.39
C ILE A 4 23.93 2.80 -9.57
N THR A 5 25.03 2.43 -8.92
CA THR A 5 25.41 1.03 -8.76
C THR A 5 24.39 0.40 -7.82
N GLY A 6 23.27 -0.05 -8.37
CA GLY A 6 22.36 -0.95 -7.69
C GLY A 6 22.75 -2.36 -8.08
N ASP A 7 23.37 -3.08 -7.14
CA ASP A 7 23.38 -4.53 -7.20
C ASP A 7 21.94 -5.05 -7.31
N VAL A 8 21.80 -6.25 -7.83
CA VAL A 8 20.57 -6.83 -8.36
C VAL A 8 19.59 -7.19 -7.22
N GLY A 9 18.95 -6.18 -6.65
CA GLY A 9 17.87 -6.31 -5.67
C GLY A 9 16.99 -5.07 -5.69
N ARG A 10 15.67 -5.23 -5.87
CA ARG A 10 14.72 -4.13 -5.66
C ARG A 10 14.78 -3.76 -4.18
N ARG A 11 15.51 -2.69 -3.85
CA ARG A 11 15.52 -2.14 -2.50
C ARG A 11 14.07 -1.95 -2.04
N THR A 12 13.67 -2.75 -1.06
CA THR A 12 12.35 -2.71 -0.45
C THR A 12 12.42 -1.76 0.73
N TRP A 13 11.45 -0.86 0.84
CA TRP A 13 11.37 0.12 1.91
C TRP A 13 10.37 -0.38 2.94
N SER A 14 10.76 -0.47 4.20
CA SER A 14 9.81 -0.79 5.25
C SER A 14 8.78 0.34 5.40
N PRO A 15 7.55 0.06 5.89
CA PRO A 15 6.58 1.10 6.20
C PRO A 15 7.13 2.17 7.14
N GLU A 16 7.94 1.77 8.13
CA GLU A 16 8.55 2.63 9.12
C GLU A 16 9.62 3.54 8.51
N GLU A 17 10.42 3.02 7.57
CA GLU A 17 11.39 3.82 6.81
C GLU A 17 10.68 4.84 5.92
N LYS A 18 9.64 4.41 5.20
CA LYS A 18 8.82 5.28 4.35
C LYS A 18 8.21 6.41 5.19
N GLU A 19 7.66 6.09 6.36
CA GLU A 19 7.07 7.06 7.28
C GLU A 19 8.10 8.06 7.79
N ARG A 20 9.28 7.61 8.22
CA ARG A 20 10.36 8.49 8.67
C ARG A 20 10.78 9.48 7.59
N ILE A 21 10.95 9.00 6.36
CA ILE A 21 11.34 9.84 5.21
C ILE A 21 10.23 10.84 4.89
N LEU A 22 8.97 10.43 4.93
CA LEU A 22 7.83 11.30 4.70
C LEU A 22 7.69 12.37 5.80
N ALA A 23 7.94 12.02 7.06
CA ALA A 23 7.93 12.95 8.18
C ALA A 23 9.03 14.01 8.04
N GLU A 24 10.25 13.60 7.70
CA GLU A 24 11.35 14.53 7.41
C GLU A 24 11.01 15.48 6.24
N ALA A 25 10.42 14.94 5.17
CA ALA A 25 9.99 15.73 4.01
C ALA A 25 8.74 16.60 4.27
N ALA A 26 8.05 16.41 5.41
CA ALA A 26 6.90 17.20 5.82
C ALA A 26 7.27 18.41 6.69
N VAL A 27 8.52 18.48 7.18
CA VAL A 27 9.01 19.62 7.96
C VAL A 27 8.92 20.90 7.11
N PRO A 28 8.37 22.01 7.65
CA PRO A 28 8.35 23.28 6.94
C PRO A 28 9.76 23.71 6.52
N GLY A 29 9.93 24.06 5.23
CA GLY A 29 11.22 24.41 4.66
C GLY A 29 12.09 23.22 4.21
N ALA A 30 11.65 21.98 4.41
CA ALA A 30 12.38 20.81 3.91
C ALA A 30 12.42 20.76 2.37
N VAL A 31 13.60 20.49 1.82
CA VAL A 31 13.80 20.29 0.38
C VAL A 31 13.71 18.79 0.08
N VAL A 32 12.61 18.36 -0.55
CA VAL A 32 12.35 16.94 -0.86
C VAL A 32 13.50 16.27 -1.61
N SER A 33 14.16 16.99 -2.52
CA SER A 33 15.29 16.45 -3.28
C SER A 33 16.53 16.18 -2.40
N GLU A 34 16.76 16.98 -1.37
CA GLU A 34 17.83 16.73 -0.41
C GLU A 34 17.53 15.54 0.49
N VAL A 35 16.30 15.50 1.03
CA VAL A 35 15.84 14.36 1.83
C VAL A 35 15.95 13.07 1.02
N ALA A 36 15.47 13.04 -0.23
CA ALA A 36 15.57 11.88 -1.10
C ALA A 36 17.04 11.44 -1.31
N ARG A 37 17.97 12.38 -1.57
CA ARG A 37 19.40 12.07 -1.74
C ARG A 37 20.03 11.47 -0.49
N ARG A 38 19.73 11.98 0.71
CA ARG A 38 20.25 11.45 1.99
C ARG A 38 19.88 9.98 2.18
N HIS A 39 18.69 9.60 1.72
CA HIS A 39 18.18 8.25 1.84
C HIS A 39 18.47 7.39 0.58
N GLY A 40 19.08 7.93 -0.48
CA GLY A 40 19.36 7.19 -1.72
C GLY A 40 18.12 6.95 -2.60
N LEU A 41 17.10 7.80 -2.49
CA LEU A 41 15.90 7.78 -3.32
C LEU A 41 15.95 8.85 -4.41
N ARG A 42 15.09 8.65 -5.42
CA ARG A 42 14.73 9.71 -6.36
C ARG A 42 13.64 10.59 -5.74
N PRO A 43 13.67 11.93 -5.93
CA PRO A 43 12.63 12.81 -5.39
C PRO A 43 11.21 12.42 -5.81
N GLN A 44 11.06 11.90 -7.04
CA GLN A 44 9.78 11.43 -7.57
C GLN A 44 9.15 10.28 -6.75
N GLN A 45 9.97 9.42 -6.13
CA GLN A 45 9.47 8.35 -5.27
C GLN A 45 8.84 8.93 -4.00
N VAL A 46 9.48 9.93 -3.40
CA VAL A 46 8.96 10.64 -2.21
C VAL A 46 7.66 11.38 -2.55
N PHE A 47 7.58 12.04 -3.72
CA PHE A 47 6.32 12.67 -4.17
C PHE A 47 5.20 11.66 -4.40
N GLY A 48 5.50 10.49 -4.98
CA GLY A 48 4.53 9.40 -5.14
C GLY A 48 3.96 8.96 -3.79
N TRP A 49 4.85 8.71 -2.83
CA TRP A 49 4.48 8.34 -1.47
C TRP A 49 3.65 9.41 -0.74
N ARG A 50 3.96 10.70 -0.92
CA ARG A 50 3.14 11.79 -0.37
C ARG A 50 1.72 11.78 -0.94
N ARG A 51 1.56 11.48 -2.24
CA ARG A 51 0.25 11.38 -2.87
C ARG A 51 -0.54 10.20 -2.31
N GLU A 52 0.09 9.04 -2.16
CA GLU A 52 -0.51 7.85 -1.56
C GLU A 52 -0.94 8.10 -0.11
N ALA A 53 -0.08 8.72 0.71
CA ALA A 53 -0.39 9.03 2.10
C ALA A 53 -1.60 9.99 2.23
N ARG A 54 -1.69 11.01 1.36
CA ARG A 54 -2.87 11.89 1.33
C ARG A 54 -4.14 11.17 0.89
N ALA A 55 -4.04 10.27 -0.09
CA ALA A 55 -5.18 9.46 -0.51
C ALA A 55 -5.65 8.56 0.64
N ALA A 56 -4.74 7.90 1.34
CA ALA A 56 -5.05 7.10 2.53
C ALA A 56 -5.71 7.94 3.63
N ASN A 57 -5.15 9.12 3.94
CA ASN A 57 -5.71 10.03 4.94
C ASN A 57 -7.14 10.48 4.58
N ARG A 58 -7.38 10.78 3.30
CA ARG A 58 -8.71 11.14 2.81
C ARG A 58 -9.76 10.08 3.13
N PHE A 59 -9.46 8.80 2.90
CA PHE A 59 -10.38 7.71 3.24
C PHE A 59 -10.65 7.62 4.75
N GLN A 60 -9.70 8.03 5.59
CA GLN A 60 -9.88 8.10 7.04
C GLN A 60 -10.73 9.31 7.46
N GLU A 61 -10.47 10.50 6.91
CA GLU A 61 -11.23 11.72 7.22
C GLU A 61 -12.68 11.65 6.73
N GLU A 62 -12.93 11.00 5.60
CA GLU A 62 -14.29 10.82 5.05
C GLU A 62 -15.09 9.71 5.76
N GLY A 63 -14.52 9.03 6.77
CA GLY A 63 -15.21 7.96 7.50
C GLY A 63 -15.63 6.78 6.62
N LEU A 64 -15.05 6.66 5.42
CA LEU A 64 -15.36 5.63 4.44
C LEU A 64 -14.79 4.29 4.91
N VAL A 65 -15.57 3.57 5.70
CA VAL A 65 -15.28 2.18 6.10
C VAL A 65 -15.94 1.21 5.13
N PHE A 66 -15.21 0.17 4.71
CA PHE A 66 -15.81 -0.95 3.98
C PHE A 66 -16.59 -1.83 4.95
N ALA A 67 -17.88 -2.04 4.69
CA ALA A 67 -18.67 -3.02 5.44
C ALA A 67 -18.26 -4.45 5.05
N PRO A 68 -18.00 -5.36 6.00
CA PRO A 68 -17.68 -6.74 5.70
C PRO A 68 -18.91 -7.48 5.15
N VAL A 69 -18.76 -8.15 4.01
CA VAL A 69 -19.81 -9.05 3.46
C VAL A 69 -19.65 -10.42 4.11
N VAL A 70 -20.67 -10.87 4.82
CA VAL A 70 -20.75 -12.23 5.36
C VAL A 70 -21.50 -13.11 4.35
N LEU A 71 -20.81 -14.11 3.79
CA LEU A 71 -21.44 -15.12 2.94
C LEU A 71 -22.05 -16.21 3.84
N ASP A 72 -23.38 -16.30 3.85
CA ASP A 72 -24.09 -17.38 4.55
C ASP A 72 -24.09 -18.64 3.66
N THR A 73 -23.11 -19.52 3.85
CA THR A 73 -23.05 -20.81 3.13
C THR A 73 -23.93 -21.84 3.81
N LYS A 74 -25.26 -21.69 3.74
CA LYS A 74 -26.18 -22.79 4.02
C LYS A 74 -26.17 -23.74 2.81
N PRO A 75 -25.61 -24.96 2.90
CA PRO A 75 -25.70 -25.90 1.79
C PRO A 75 -27.18 -26.25 1.54
N PRO A 76 -27.64 -26.31 0.28
CA PRO A 76 -28.98 -26.78 -0.03
C PRO A 76 -29.14 -28.23 0.46
N PRO A 77 -30.30 -28.62 1.02
CA PRO A 77 -30.54 -30.00 1.43
C PRO A 77 -30.39 -30.90 0.20
N ALA A 78 -29.55 -31.93 0.34
CA ALA A 78 -29.30 -32.90 -0.72
C ALA A 78 -30.64 -33.55 -1.12
N ALA A 79 -31.07 -33.33 -2.36
CA ALA A 79 -32.18 -34.08 -2.94
C ALA A 79 -31.80 -35.58 -2.98
N PRO A 80 -32.69 -36.50 -2.59
CA PRO A 80 -32.42 -37.92 -2.72
C PRO A 80 -32.19 -38.26 -4.20
N LYS A 81 -31.05 -38.87 -4.51
CA LYS A 81 -30.84 -39.51 -5.81
C LYS A 81 -31.64 -40.81 -5.81
N GLU A 82 -32.82 -40.80 -6.41
CA GLU A 82 -33.50 -42.05 -6.71
C GLU A 82 -32.70 -42.81 -7.78
N LEU A 83 -32.15 -43.95 -7.38
CA LEU A 83 -31.55 -44.93 -8.28
C LEU A 83 -32.66 -45.60 -9.09
N PRO A 84 -32.52 -45.80 -10.41
CA PRO A 84 -33.51 -46.55 -11.19
C PRO A 84 -33.52 -48.00 -10.70
N ALA A 85 -34.72 -48.51 -10.38
CA ALA A 85 -34.92 -49.91 -10.04
C ALA A 85 -34.57 -50.81 -11.23
N LEU A 86 -33.84 -51.91 -10.94
CA LEU A 86 -33.49 -52.98 -11.88
C LEU A 86 -34.72 -53.77 -12.34
#